data_AF-A0A348MKP8-F1
#
_entry.id   AF-A0A348MKP8-F1
#
_cell.length_a   1.000
_cell.length_b   1.000
_cell.length_c   1.000
_cell.angle_alpha   90.00
_cell.angle_beta   90.00
_cell.angle_gamma   90.00
#
_symmetry.space_group_name_H-M   'P 1'
#
loop_
_entity.id
_entity.type
_entity.pdbx_description
1 polymer ?
#
loop_
_entity_poly.entity_id
_entity_poly.type
_entity_poly.pdbx_seq_one_letter_code
_entity_poly.pdbx_strand_id
1 'polypeptide(L)'
;MTFNNGLTMIDIKDSKKPFKIAYCSNYGGEIFASSNYAYLSDLYGWLKVVNISNHTNPYENGYCLLESYTYVTSYADFFISFFNNFLKI
;
A
#
# COMPACT_ATOMS: atom_id res chain seq x y z
N MET A 1 -0.44 -10.26 19.65
CA MET A 1 0.02 -10.43 18.26
C MET A 1 0.04 -9.04 17.63
N THR A 2 1.21 -8.48 17.37
CA THR A 2 1.33 -7.25 16.58
C THR A 2 1.20 -7.65 15.12
N PHE A 3 0.10 -7.29 14.47
CA PHE A 3 0.02 -7.43 13.02
C PHE A 3 1.10 -6.51 12.43
N ASN A 4 2.08 -7.09 11.74
CA ASN A 4 3.07 -6.32 10.98
C ASN A 4 2.36 -5.73 9.76
N ASN A 5 1.54 -4.71 10.00
CA ASN A 5 0.82 -3.99 8.97
C ASN A 5 1.83 -3.13 8.21
N GLY A 6 2.14 -3.52 6.99
CA GLY A 6 3.20 -2.91 6.19
C GLY A 6 3.41 -3.59 4.84
N LEU A 7 4.11 -2.90 3.94
CA LEU A 7 4.52 -3.48 2.67
C LEU A 7 5.60 -4.53 2.90
N THR A 8 5.31 -5.79 2.58
CA THR A 8 6.33 -6.85 2.54
C THR A 8 6.61 -7.20 1.09
N MET A 9 7.86 -7.05 0.66
CA MET A 9 8.29 -7.53 -0.65
C MET A 9 8.84 -8.95 -0.53
N ILE A 10 8.37 -9.83 -1.41
CA ILE A 10 8.70 -11.24 -1.44
C ILE A 10 9.22 -11.57 -2.84
N ASP A 11 10.42 -12.16 -2.93
CA ASP A 11 10.89 -12.77 -4.18
C ASP A 11 10.16 -14.10 -4.36
N ILE A 12 9.47 -14.23 -5.48
CA ILE A 12 8.67 -15.40 -5.87
C ILE A 12 9.19 -16.06 -7.15
N LYS A 13 10.45 -15.81 -7.55
CA LYS A 13 11.07 -16.43 -8.74
C LYS A 13 11.02 -17.95 -8.67
N ASP A 14 11.28 -18.51 -7.49
CA ASP A 14 10.98 -19.91 -7.19
C ASP A 14 9.64 -19.98 -6.43
N SER A 15 8.59 -20.40 -7.13
CA SER A 15 7.25 -20.52 -6.55
C SER A 15 7.15 -21.54 -5.41
N LYS A 16 8.13 -22.43 -5.27
CA LYS A 16 8.22 -23.39 -4.16
C LYS A 16 9.00 -22.84 -2.97
N LYS A 17 9.77 -21.76 -3.15
CA LYS A 17 10.66 -21.18 -2.13
C LYS A 17 10.59 -19.65 -2.12
N PRO A 18 9.42 -19.06 -1.85
CA PRO A 18 9.32 -17.63 -1.68
C PRO A 18 10.12 -17.16 -0.46
N PHE A 19 10.78 -16.00 -0.56
CA PHE A 19 11.48 -15.40 0.58
C PHE A 19 11.33 -13.88 0.62
N LYS A 20 11.33 -13.32 1.82
CA LYS A 20 11.20 -11.89 2.05
C LYS A 20 12.48 -11.16 1.64
N ILE A 21 12.34 -10.10 0.84
CA ILE A 21 13.46 -9.25 0.39
C ILE A 21 13.45 -7.84 0.98
N ALA A 22 12.29 -7.31 1.38
CA ALA A 22 12.19 -6.01 2.02
C ALA A 22 10.94 -5.88 2.89
N TYR A 23 10.91 -4.84 3.73
CA TYR A 23 9.76 -4.47 4.54
C TYR A 23 9.70 -2.97 4.79
N CYS A 24 8.51 -2.40 4.60
CA CYS A 24 8.19 -1.05 5.05
C CYS A 24 7.11 -1.15 6.14
N SER A 25 7.44 -0.74 7.35
CA SER A 25 6.56 -0.79 8.54
C SER A 25 5.57 0.37 8.60
N ASN A 26 4.49 0.18 9.37
CA ASN A 26 3.52 1.20 9.77
C ASN A 26 2.48 1.60 8.72
N TYR A 27 1.95 0.61 7.99
CA TYR A 27 0.90 0.83 7.00
C TYR A 27 -0.27 -0.11 7.27
N GLY A 28 -1.36 0.44 7.81
CA GLY A 28 -2.49 -0.29 8.38
C GLY A 28 -3.56 -0.76 7.39
N GLY A 29 -3.57 -0.24 6.18
CA GLY A 29 -4.68 -0.35 5.23
C GLY A 29 -4.33 -1.11 3.96
N GLU A 30 -4.96 -0.67 2.87
CA GLU A 30 -4.87 -1.31 1.56
C GLU A 30 -3.56 -0.93 0.85
N ILE A 31 -3.06 -1.85 0.02
CA ILE A 31 -1.85 -1.67 -0.76
C ILE A 31 -2.20 -1.81 -2.24
N PHE A 32 -1.81 -0.81 -3.03
CA PHE A 32 -1.85 -0.87 -4.47
C PHE A 32 -0.47 -0.59 -5.05
N ALA A 33 -0.06 -1.34 -6.08
CA ALA A 33 1.23 -1.15 -6.75
C ALA A 33 1.00 -0.84 -8.22
N SER A 34 1.64 0.23 -8.72
CA SER A 34 1.70 0.56 -10.14
C SER A 34 3.10 1.00 -10.54
N SER A 35 3.64 0.36 -11.58
CA SER A 35 5.02 0.54 -12.05
C SER A 35 6.04 0.51 -10.91
N ASN A 36 6.59 1.68 -10.57
CA ASN A 36 7.67 1.86 -9.60
C ASN A 36 7.19 2.38 -8.24
N TYR A 37 5.87 2.44 -8.02
CA TYR A 37 5.29 2.97 -6.81
C TYR A 37 4.31 1.99 -6.18
N ALA A 38 4.40 1.86 -4.86
CA ALA A 38 3.35 1.30 -4.03
C ALA A 38 2.66 2.44 -3.28
N TYR A 39 1.38 2.27 -3.05
CA TYR A 39 0.53 3.23 -2.40
C TYR A 39 -0.19 2.53 -1.28
N LEU A 40 -0.14 3.12 -0.09
CA LEU A 40 -0.60 2.49 1.12
C LEU A 40 -1.54 3.43 1.84
N SER A 41 -2.77 2.99 2.09
CA SER A 41 -3.65 3.68 3.01
C SER A 41 -3.34 3.26 4.44
N ASP A 42 -3.46 4.16 5.41
CA ASP A 42 -3.58 3.79 6.81
C ASP A 42 -5.03 3.94 7.28
N LEU A 43 -5.32 3.38 8.45
CA LEU A 43 -6.65 3.45 9.04
C LEU A 43 -7.04 4.84 9.53
N TYR A 44 -6.14 5.83 9.44
CA TYR A 44 -6.33 7.20 9.90
C TYR A 44 -6.54 8.19 8.75
N GLY A 45 -6.66 7.70 7.52
CA GLY A 45 -6.90 8.52 6.34
C GLY A 45 -5.63 9.02 5.65
N TRP A 46 -4.46 8.47 5.94
CA TRP A 46 -3.24 8.83 5.19
C TRP A 46 -3.05 7.91 3.99
N LEU A 47 -2.79 8.50 2.83
CA LEU A 47 -2.23 7.82 1.68
C LEU A 47 -0.72 8.06 1.67
N LYS A 48 0.07 7.00 1.68
CA LYS A 48 1.53 7.07 1.53
C LYS A 48 1.95 6.54 0.17
N VAL A 49 2.92 7.21 -0.43
CA VAL A 49 3.53 6.84 -1.71
C VAL A 49 4.92 6.30 -1.40
N VAL A 50 5.18 5.05 -1.74
CA VAL A 50 6.46 4.36 -1.53
C VAL A 50 7.06 4.09 -2.90
N ASN A 51 8.27 4.58 -3.14
CA ASN A 51 9.05 4.19 -4.31
C ASN A 51 9.55 2.75 -4.11
N ILE A 52 9.19 1.88 -5.04
CA ILE A 52 9.56 0.47 -5.07
C ILE A 52 10.40 0.12 -6.32
N SER A 53 10.95 1.12 -7.03
CA SER A 53 11.82 0.88 -8.20
C SER A 53 13.02 -0.01 -7.88
N ASN A 54 13.52 0.07 -6.64
CA ASN A 54 14.45 -0.88 -6.08
C ASN A 54 13.74 -1.82 -5.10
N HIS A 55 13.49 -3.07 -5.53
CA HIS A 55 12.76 -4.08 -4.76
C HIS A 55 13.46 -4.54 -3.46
N THR A 56 14.73 -4.20 -3.24
CA THR A 56 15.44 -4.52 -2.00
C THR A 56 15.58 -3.33 -1.07
N ASN A 57 15.31 -2.11 -1.55
CA ASN A 57 15.41 -0.88 -0.77
C ASN A 57 14.28 0.11 -1.12
N PRO A 58 13.03 -0.24 -0.83
CA PRO A 58 11.90 0.67 -0.97
C PRO A 58 11.99 1.83 0.03
N TYR A 59 11.48 3.00 -0.35
CA TYR A 59 11.45 4.18 0.52
C TYR A 59 10.19 5.02 0.34
N GLU A 60 9.74 5.68 1.41
CA GLU A 60 8.62 6.61 1.35
C GLU A 60 9.02 7.83 0.50
N ASN A 61 8.31 8.05 -0.60
CA ASN A 61 8.50 9.16 -1.53
C ASN A 61 7.59 10.36 -1.20
N GLY A 62 6.50 10.13 -0.45
CA GLY A 62 5.60 11.19 -0.01
C GLY A 62 4.34 10.66 0.66
N TYR A 63 3.48 11.58 1.11
CA TYR A 63 2.19 11.26 1.74
C TYR A 63 1.15 12.35 1.45
N CYS A 64 -0.13 11.98 1.55
CA CYS A 64 -1.28 12.85 1.39
C CYS A 64 -2.35 12.49 2.43
N LEU A 65 -3.00 13.49 3.03
CA LEU A 65 -4.12 13.28 3.94
C LEU A 65 -5.43 13.21 3.16
N LEU A 66 -6.17 12.13 3.33
CA LEU A 66 -7.55 11.93 2.90
C LEU A 66 -8.42 12.20 4.13
N GLU A 67 -9.29 13.21 4.04
CA GLU A 67 -10.08 13.66 5.20
C GLU A 67 -11.05 12.55 5.68
N SER A 68 -10.64 11.86 6.76
CA SER A 68 -11.36 10.82 7.52
C SER A 68 -11.42 9.42 6.87
N TYR A 69 -11.90 8.43 7.64
CA TYR A 69 -12.07 7.00 7.34
C TYR A 69 -12.79 6.69 6.01
N THR A 70 -12.14 6.98 4.89
CA THR A 70 -12.64 6.66 3.56
C THR A 70 -12.18 5.28 3.15
N TYR A 71 -13.07 4.50 2.56
CA TYR A 71 -12.66 3.34 1.78
C TYR A 71 -11.94 3.86 0.55
N VAL A 72 -10.71 3.38 0.36
CA VAL A 72 -9.85 3.80 -0.75
C VAL A 72 -9.78 2.63 -1.70
N THR A 73 -10.33 2.77 -2.91
CA THR A 73 -10.12 1.79 -3.98
C THR A 73 -9.20 2.38 -5.04
N SER A 74 -8.46 1.53 -5.75
CA SER A 74 -7.59 1.94 -6.85
C SER A 74 -8.28 1.73 -8.20
N TYR A 75 -8.20 2.73 -9.08
CA TYR A 75 -8.52 2.58 -10.50
C TYR A 75 -7.35 3.11 -11.33
N ALA A 76 -6.67 2.21 -12.05
CA ALA A 76 -5.41 2.53 -12.72
C ALA A 76 -4.42 3.19 -11.73
N ASP A 77 -3.88 4.38 -12.05
CA ASP A 77 -2.93 5.10 -11.21
C ASP A 77 -3.58 6.02 -10.15
N PHE A 78 -4.91 5.96 -9.98
CA PHE A 78 -5.66 6.84 -9.10
C PHE A 78 -6.25 6.11 -7.89
N PHE A 79 -6.29 6.79 -6.75
CA PHE A 79 -7.06 6.39 -5.58
C PHE A 79 -8.39 7.13 -5.54
N ILE A 80 -9.46 6.38 -5.38
CA ILE A 80 -10.81 6.91 -5.21
C ILE A 80 -11.22 6.65 -3.76
N SER A 81 -11.38 7.73 -3.00
CA SER A 81 -11.85 7.71 -1.62
C SER A 81 -13.34 8.01 -1.58
N PHE A 82 -14.15 7.14 -0.98
CA PHE A 82 -15.59 7.39 -0.77
C PHE A 82 -15.88 7.70 0.70
N PHE A 83 -16.66 8.76 0.93
CA PHE A 83 -17.21 9.09 2.25
C PHE A 83 -18.54 8.35 2.43
N ASN A 84 -18.61 7.43 3.41
CA ASN A 84 -19.75 6.56 3.73
C ASN A 84 -20.20 5.59 2.61
N ASN A 85 -20.09 4.30 2.91
CA ASN A 85 -20.51 3.15 2.09
C ASN A 85 -21.89 3.37 1.46
N PHE A 86 -21.96 3.53 0.14
CA PHE A 86 -22.90 2.83 -0.76
C PHE A 86 -22.45 3.05 -2.21
N LEU A 87 -21.49 2.25 -2.70
CA LEU A 87 -21.36 2.03 -4.14
C LEU A 87 -21.95 0.66 -4.46
N LYS A 88 -23.22 0.63 -4.85
CA LYS A 88 -23.77 -0.49 -5.62
C LYS A 88 -23.30 -0.28 -7.05
N ILE A 89 -22.46 -1.20 -7.53
CA ILE A 89 -22.12 -1.33 -8.94
C ILE A 89 -23.33 -1.94 -9.67
#